data_AF-A0A2D6TN45-F1
#
_entry.id   AF-A0A2D6TN45-F1
#
_cell.length_a   1.000
_cell.length_b   1.000
_cell.length_c   1.000
_cell.angle_alpha   90.00
_cell.angle_beta   90.00
_cell.angle_gamma   90.00
#
_symmetry.space_group_name_H-M   'P 1'
#
loop_
_entity.id
_entity.type
_entity.pdbx_description
1 polymer ?
#
loop_
_entity_poly.entity_id
_entity_poly.type
_entity_poly.pdbx_seq_one_letter_code
_entity_poly.pdbx_strand_id
1 'polypeptide(L)'
;MAWINKTITYKVPNQRHSMDDSEGKTSTDVYHGPSKLILWLCKTDKTEGEDYGKNDIMHVWDADDMTERPMPLDCYQVELDATESDEMALRAGMLAPKGGHEDHEAQRHGDVCAGLCFKKPKLYEVECGPVDQDNKIIPDPSHIMEVYAKQDIAINAYNPATGTWKPLKYRTGTTEDRTDDSIRTIRNGHLSGSDNMFNEDMPAEMKQEWLDWRQKLRDLPADWADVPNEFIVFPREPGTIENRYSEDSDKDDVVWIKDRSDADADALKQIENIANVG
;
A
#
# COMPACT_ATOMS: atom_id res chain seq x y z
N MET A 1 1.32 31.16 -0.63
CA MET A 1 1.54 30.37 -1.84
C MET A 1 0.42 29.38 -2.03
N ALA A 2 -0.30 29.51 -3.14
CA ALA A 2 -1.52 28.74 -3.37
C ALA A 2 -1.26 27.24 -3.57
N TRP A 3 -2.24 26.43 -3.18
CA TRP A 3 -2.35 25.05 -3.64
C TRP A 3 -2.45 24.99 -5.16
N ILE A 4 -1.89 23.94 -5.75
CA ILE A 4 -1.85 23.72 -7.19
C ILE A 4 -2.53 22.40 -7.55
N ASN A 5 -3.09 22.37 -8.76
CA ASN A 5 -3.49 21.14 -9.44
C ASN A 5 -2.52 20.89 -10.59
N LYS A 6 -1.82 19.76 -10.56
CA LYS A 6 -0.83 19.40 -11.58
C LYS A 6 -1.02 17.94 -11.98
N THR A 7 -1.35 17.70 -13.24
CA THR A 7 -1.27 16.35 -13.81
C THR A 7 0.20 15.96 -13.89
N ILE A 8 0.54 14.83 -13.29
CA ILE A 8 1.89 14.27 -13.29
C ILE A 8 1.90 12.97 -14.06
N THR A 9 3.01 12.70 -14.74
CA THR A 9 3.33 11.39 -15.32
C THR A 9 4.49 10.78 -14.56
N TYR A 10 4.36 9.53 -14.14
CA TYR A 10 5.41 8.80 -13.43
C TYR A 10 5.63 7.43 -14.04
N LYS A 11 6.83 6.92 -13.85
CA LYS A 11 7.18 5.58 -14.33
C LYS A 11 6.55 4.52 -13.45
N VAL A 12 6.27 3.39 -14.07
CA VAL A 12 5.68 2.22 -13.42
C VAL A 12 6.54 1.01 -13.79
N PRO A 13 6.84 0.09 -12.85
CA PRO A 13 7.59 -1.11 -13.19
C PRO A 13 6.79 -2.00 -14.15
N ASN A 14 7.51 -2.86 -14.88
CA ASN A 14 6.93 -3.83 -15.80
C ASN A 14 5.97 -4.79 -15.08
N GLN A 15 6.33 -5.15 -13.86
CA GLN A 15 5.59 -6.02 -12.94
C GLN A 15 5.45 -5.35 -11.58
N ARG A 16 4.33 -5.62 -10.90
CA ARG A 16 4.08 -5.15 -9.53
C ARG A 16 5.23 -5.58 -8.62
N HIS A 17 5.73 -4.66 -7.80
CA HIS A 17 6.84 -4.87 -6.85
C HIS A 17 8.20 -5.21 -7.49
N SER A 18 8.34 -5.15 -8.81
CA SER A 18 9.63 -5.29 -9.49
C SER A 18 10.38 -3.96 -9.56
N MET A 19 11.69 -4.03 -9.84
CA MET A 19 12.52 -2.86 -10.15
C MET A 19 12.72 -2.64 -11.65
N ASP A 20 12.29 -3.57 -12.49
CA ASP A 20 12.45 -3.49 -13.94
C ASP A 20 11.43 -2.54 -14.55
N ASP A 21 11.89 -1.47 -15.20
CA ASP A 21 11.09 -0.50 -15.97
C ASP A 21 11.53 -0.42 -17.44
N SER A 22 12.17 -1.47 -17.95
CA SER A 22 12.78 -1.49 -19.28
C SER A 22 11.78 -1.33 -20.44
N GLU A 23 10.48 -1.61 -20.22
CA GLU A 23 9.43 -1.37 -21.24
C GLU A 23 8.96 0.09 -21.26
N GLY A 24 9.41 0.92 -20.31
CA GLY A 24 9.09 2.34 -20.26
C GLY A 24 7.63 2.65 -19.94
N LYS A 25 6.94 1.77 -19.20
CA LYS A 25 5.55 1.97 -18.76
C LYS A 25 5.43 3.20 -17.87
N THR A 26 4.33 3.93 -18.03
CA THR A 26 4.01 5.12 -17.24
C THR A 26 2.56 5.13 -16.84
N SER A 27 2.25 5.80 -15.74
CA SER A 27 0.90 6.13 -15.30
C SER A 27 0.79 7.64 -15.04
N THR A 28 -0.44 8.11 -14.87
CA THR A 28 -0.74 9.52 -14.62
C THR A 28 -1.64 9.69 -13.41
N ASP A 29 -1.43 10.76 -12.65
CA ASP A 29 -2.34 11.17 -11.57
C ASP A 29 -2.39 12.71 -11.50
N VAL A 30 -3.29 13.25 -10.69
CA VAL A 30 -3.41 14.70 -10.44
C VAL A 30 -2.94 14.98 -9.02
N TYR A 31 -1.78 15.62 -8.91
CA TYR A 31 -1.33 16.24 -7.68
C TYR A 31 -2.24 17.41 -7.32
N HIS A 32 -2.84 17.37 -6.13
CA HIS A 32 -3.59 18.48 -5.55
C HIS A 32 -3.07 18.78 -4.15
N GLY A 33 -2.25 19.83 -4.02
CA GLY A 33 -1.62 20.17 -2.74
C GLY A 33 -0.76 21.43 -2.79
N PRO A 34 0.03 21.69 -1.74
CA PRO A 34 0.86 22.90 -1.63
C PRO A 34 1.86 23.04 -2.78
N SER A 35 2.00 24.25 -3.36
CA SER A 35 3.03 24.45 -4.38
C SER A 35 4.45 24.23 -3.86
N LYS A 36 4.67 24.46 -2.55
CA LYS A 36 5.96 24.29 -1.89
C LYS A 36 5.81 23.66 -0.52
N LEU A 37 6.77 22.81 -0.18
CA LEU A 37 6.94 22.26 1.16
C LEU A 37 8.26 22.73 1.77
N ILE A 38 8.25 22.94 3.09
CA ILE A 38 9.47 23.10 3.86
C ILE A 38 9.75 21.79 4.59
N LEU A 39 10.98 21.31 4.44
CA LEU A 39 11.42 20.03 4.96
C LEU A 39 12.57 20.26 5.93
N TRP A 40 12.50 19.68 7.12
CA TRP A 40 13.63 19.61 8.04
C TRP A 40 14.21 18.19 8.00
N LEU A 41 15.48 18.10 7.64
CA LEU A 41 16.21 16.86 7.46
C LEU A 41 17.28 16.71 8.55
N CYS A 42 17.45 15.48 9.03
CA CYS A 42 18.42 15.15 10.07
C CYS A 42 19.87 15.27 9.54
N LYS A 43 20.77 15.86 10.35
CA LYS A 43 22.21 15.98 10.06
C LYS A 43 23.01 14.75 10.50
N THR A 44 22.51 14.02 11.48
CA THR A 44 23.25 12.98 12.21
C THR A 44 22.94 11.60 11.66
N ASP A 45 23.92 10.71 11.72
CA ASP A 45 23.69 9.30 11.38
C ASP A 45 22.76 8.65 12.40
N LYS A 46 22.02 7.62 11.96
CA LYS A 46 21.10 6.88 12.82
C LYS A 46 21.89 6.20 13.92
N THR A 47 21.56 6.48 15.19
CA THR A 47 22.11 5.74 16.32
C THR A 47 21.11 4.71 16.85
N GLU A 48 21.59 3.75 17.64
CA GLU A 48 20.75 2.70 18.22
C GLU A 48 19.66 3.32 19.10
N GLY A 49 18.39 3.05 18.78
CA GLY A 49 17.23 3.60 19.50
C GLY A 49 16.65 4.89 18.90
N GLU A 50 17.25 5.46 17.85
CA GLU A 50 16.69 6.60 17.12
C GLU A 50 15.86 6.15 15.90
N ASP A 51 14.83 6.92 15.58
CA ASP A 51 13.95 6.64 14.44
C ASP A 51 14.54 7.14 13.11
N TYR A 52 15.37 8.19 13.15
CA TYR A 52 15.85 8.91 11.97
C TYR A 52 17.36 8.81 11.78
N GLY A 53 17.78 8.67 10.53
CA GLY A 53 19.17 8.74 10.10
C GLY A 53 19.50 9.97 9.27
N LYS A 54 20.74 10.04 8.80
CA LYS A 54 21.26 11.21 8.11
C LYS A 54 20.53 11.47 6.80
N ASN A 55 20.06 12.71 6.64
CA ASN A 55 19.23 13.21 5.55
C ASN A 55 17.84 12.56 5.48
N ASP A 56 17.37 11.92 6.56
CA ASP A 56 15.97 11.54 6.65
C ASP A 56 15.12 12.78 6.93
N ILE A 57 13.94 12.83 6.33
CA ILE A 57 12.96 13.88 6.57
C ILE A 57 12.32 13.65 7.94
N MET A 58 12.57 14.56 8.88
CA MET A 58 11.99 14.51 10.23
C MET A 58 10.65 15.22 10.30
N HIS A 59 10.53 16.31 9.55
CA HIS A 59 9.32 17.12 9.54
C HIS A 59 9.04 17.75 8.18
N VAL A 60 7.76 17.91 7.90
CA VAL A 60 7.22 18.45 6.65
C VAL A 60 6.18 19.50 6.99
N TRP A 61 6.25 20.65 6.34
CA TRP A 61 5.23 21.70 6.41
C TRP A 61 4.82 22.15 5.03
N ASP A 62 3.55 22.52 4.88
CA ASP A 62 3.17 23.50 3.87
C ASP A 62 3.95 24.79 4.17
N ALA A 63 4.61 25.36 3.15
CA ALA A 63 5.38 26.59 3.31
C ALA A 63 4.52 27.76 3.82
N ASP A 64 3.21 27.75 3.54
CA ASP A 64 2.28 28.77 4.02
C ASP A 64 1.88 28.62 5.49
N ASP A 65 1.89 27.38 5.99
CA ASP A 65 1.53 27.06 7.38
C ASP A 65 2.75 27.05 8.31
N MET A 66 3.95 27.18 7.75
CA MET A 66 5.18 27.19 8.54
C MET A 66 5.29 28.45 9.39
N THR A 67 4.92 28.34 10.66
CA THR A 67 5.15 29.38 11.66
C THR A 67 6.64 29.49 12.00
N GLU A 68 7.13 30.69 12.34
CA GLU A 68 8.49 30.92 12.85
C GLU A 68 8.75 30.07 14.12
N ARG A 69 9.29 28.87 13.93
CA ARG A 69 9.70 27.96 15.00
C ARG A 69 11.21 27.78 14.91
N PRO A 70 11.91 27.72 16.05
CA PRO A 70 13.33 27.42 16.05
C PRO A 70 13.53 26.00 15.51
N MET A 71 14.33 25.88 14.45
CA MET A 71 14.73 24.59 13.90
C MET A 71 15.68 23.88 14.88
N PRO A 72 15.47 22.58 15.18
CA PRO A 72 16.39 21.78 15.97
C PRO A 72 17.83 21.84 15.45
N LEU A 73 18.82 21.80 16.36
CA LEU A 73 20.24 21.97 16.02
C LEU A 73 20.78 20.87 15.11
N ASP A 74 20.25 19.66 15.27
CA ASP A 74 20.49 18.46 14.49
C ASP A 74 19.76 18.45 13.14
N CYS A 75 18.98 19.48 12.81
CA CYS A 75 18.26 19.59 11.54
C CYS A 75 18.84 20.65 10.60
N TYR A 76 18.68 20.44 9.29
CA TYR A 76 18.82 21.47 8.27
C TYR A 76 17.56 21.56 7.42
N GLN A 77 17.33 22.73 6.82
CA GLN A 77 16.12 23.00 6.05
C GLN A 77 16.38 22.87 4.54
N VAL A 78 15.43 22.27 3.83
CA VAL A 78 15.35 22.24 2.37
C VAL A 78 13.93 22.64 1.95
N GLU A 79 13.84 23.45 0.90
CA GLU A 79 12.57 23.76 0.23
C GLU A 79 12.36 22.77 -0.92
N LEU A 80 11.15 22.23 -1.03
CA LEU A 80 10.72 21.39 -2.13
C LEU A 80 9.63 22.13 -2.92
N ASP A 81 9.86 22.39 -4.20
CA ASP A 81 8.92 23.07 -5.08
C ASP A 81 8.24 22.06 -6.02
N ALA A 82 6.95 21.79 -5.79
CA ALA A 82 6.15 20.85 -6.56
C ALA A 82 5.95 21.29 -8.02
N THR A 83 6.17 22.57 -8.33
CA THR A 83 6.00 23.09 -9.69
C THR A 83 7.17 22.71 -10.60
N GLU A 84 8.36 22.45 -10.05
CA GLU A 84 9.60 22.24 -10.81
C GLU A 84 9.55 21.05 -11.77
N SER A 85 8.95 19.93 -11.36
CA SER A 85 8.85 18.72 -12.18
C SER A 85 7.75 17.78 -11.69
N ASP A 86 7.38 16.79 -12.50
CA ASP A 86 6.42 15.74 -12.09
C ASP A 86 6.96 14.93 -10.92
N GLU A 87 8.27 14.69 -10.93
CA GLU A 87 8.98 13.98 -9.87
C GLU A 87 8.97 14.76 -8.53
N MET A 88 9.01 16.10 -8.57
CA MET A 88 8.88 16.93 -7.37
C MET A 88 7.43 16.98 -6.86
N ALA A 89 6.44 17.11 -7.76
CA ALA A 89 5.04 17.01 -7.38
C ALA A 89 4.69 15.63 -6.79
N LEU A 90 5.28 14.55 -7.31
CA LEU A 90 5.18 13.21 -6.74
C LEU A 90 5.68 13.19 -5.29
N ARG A 91 6.91 13.67 -5.04
CA ARG A 91 7.45 13.75 -3.67
C ARG A 91 6.59 14.59 -2.77
N ALA A 92 6.19 15.77 -3.24
CA ALA A 92 5.33 16.67 -2.49
C ALA A 92 4.05 15.95 -2.07
N GLY A 93 3.39 15.25 -2.99
CA GLY A 93 2.14 14.57 -2.67
C GLY A 93 2.27 13.35 -1.77
N MET A 94 3.41 12.67 -1.79
CA MET A 94 3.69 11.57 -0.85
C MET A 94 4.09 12.06 0.55
N LEU A 95 4.71 13.24 0.63
CA LEU A 95 5.24 13.80 1.87
C LEU A 95 4.29 14.76 2.58
N ALA A 96 3.44 15.47 1.85
CA ALA A 96 2.63 16.55 2.37
C ALA A 96 1.81 16.12 3.59
N PRO A 97 1.69 17.00 4.61
CA PRO A 97 0.91 16.72 5.80
C PRO A 97 -0.61 16.72 5.51
N LYS A 98 -1.01 17.40 4.43
CA LYS A 98 -2.39 17.50 3.95
C LYS A 98 -2.40 17.75 2.45
N GLY A 99 -3.37 17.15 1.77
CA GLY A 99 -3.69 17.39 0.37
C GLY A 99 -5.14 17.80 0.15
N GLY A 100 -5.46 18.10 -1.11
CA GLY A 100 -6.73 18.69 -1.49
C GLY A 100 -7.73 17.76 -2.17
N HIS A 101 -7.44 16.47 -2.31
CA HIS A 101 -8.49 15.53 -2.65
C HIS A 101 -9.35 15.31 -1.41
N GLU A 102 -10.58 15.82 -1.47
CA GLU A 102 -11.59 15.74 -0.41
C GLU A 102 -12.27 14.36 -0.36
N ASP A 103 -11.84 13.39 -1.17
CA ASP A 103 -12.50 12.09 -1.34
C ASP A 103 -12.74 11.41 0.02
N HIS A 104 -14.02 11.50 0.39
CA HIS A 104 -14.66 11.09 1.63
C HIS A 104 -14.09 9.79 2.19
N GLU A 105 -13.87 9.78 3.51
CA GLU A 105 -13.97 8.68 4.51
C GLU A 105 -13.76 7.19 4.15
N ALA A 106 -13.15 6.79 3.02
CA ALA A 106 -12.80 5.39 2.82
C ALA A 106 -11.73 5.00 3.85
N GLN A 107 -12.13 4.16 4.80
CA GLN A 107 -11.31 3.62 5.86
C GLN A 107 -10.29 2.67 5.23
N ARG A 108 -9.00 3.02 5.25
CA ARG A 108 -7.96 2.01 5.06
C ARG A 108 -7.71 1.39 6.43
N HIS A 109 -8.34 0.25 6.72
CA HIS A 109 -8.15 -0.49 7.98
C HIS A 109 -8.25 0.38 9.26
N GLY A 110 -9.34 1.13 9.42
CA GLY A 110 -9.58 1.93 10.63
C GLY A 110 -8.72 3.20 10.77
N ASP A 111 -7.87 3.51 9.79
CA ASP A 111 -7.13 4.77 9.73
C ASP A 111 -7.79 5.74 8.74
N VAL A 112 -8.06 6.96 9.21
CA VAL A 112 -8.73 7.99 8.42
C VAL A 112 -7.67 8.65 7.54
N CYS A 113 -7.57 8.24 6.27
CA CYS A 113 -6.75 8.95 5.27
C CYS A 113 -7.46 10.24 4.82
N ALA A 114 -7.55 11.25 5.69
CA ALA A 114 -8.03 12.57 5.34
C ALA A 114 -6.93 13.39 4.66
N GLY A 115 -7.24 13.98 3.50
CA GLY A 115 -6.37 14.94 2.81
C GLY A 115 -5.17 14.31 2.14
N LEU A 116 -5.40 13.47 1.12
CA LEU A 116 -4.33 13.00 0.24
C LEU A 116 -4.09 14.02 -0.88
N CYS A 117 -2.84 14.13 -1.32
CA CYS A 117 -2.49 14.93 -2.50
C CYS A 117 -2.70 14.19 -3.83
N PHE A 118 -3.02 12.89 -3.75
CA PHE A 118 -3.38 12.02 -4.86
C PHE A 118 -4.74 11.40 -4.60
N LYS A 119 -5.37 10.86 -5.66
CA LYS A 119 -6.60 10.11 -5.48
C LYS A 119 -6.34 8.83 -4.69
N LYS A 120 -7.40 8.23 -4.16
CA LYS A 120 -7.29 6.89 -3.58
C LYS A 120 -7.10 5.87 -4.71
N PRO A 121 -6.28 4.82 -4.48
CA PRO A 121 -6.16 3.74 -5.44
C PRO A 121 -7.52 3.07 -5.60
N LYS A 122 -7.90 2.77 -6.85
CA LYS A 122 -8.97 1.80 -7.09
C LYS A 122 -8.58 0.47 -6.45
N LEU A 123 -9.58 -0.24 -5.95
CA LEU A 123 -9.42 -1.62 -5.49
C LEU A 123 -9.99 -2.54 -6.55
N TYR A 124 -9.27 -3.61 -6.88
CA TYR A 124 -9.68 -4.64 -7.83
C TYR A 124 -9.83 -5.97 -7.11
N GLU A 125 -10.97 -6.62 -7.32
CA GLU A 125 -11.10 -8.04 -7.02
C GLU A 125 -10.25 -8.84 -8.00
N VAL A 126 -9.48 -9.82 -7.54
CA VAL A 126 -8.68 -10.75 -8.35
C VAL A 126 -9.10 -12.17 -7.99
N GLU A 127 -9.60 -12.90 -8.99
CA GLU A 127 -9.93 -14.31 -8.85
C GLU A 127 -8.65 -15.14 -8.74
N CYS A 128 -8.52 -15.82 -7.60
CA CYS A 128 -7.38 -16.66 -7.30
C CYS A 128 -7.77 -17.74 -6.30
N GLY A 129 -7.24 -18.95 -6.48
CA GLY A 129 -7.48 -20.08 -5.59
C GLY A 129 -8.79 -20.82 -5.87
N PRO A 130 -9.29 -21.59 -4.90
CA PRO A 130 -10.51 -22.40 -5.03
C PRO A 130 -11.79 -21.56 -5.14
N VAL A 131 -12.74 -22.03 -5.94
CA VAL A 131 -14.03 -21.36 -6.24
C VAL A 131 -14.92 -21.18 -5.00
N ASP A 132 -14.74 -21.99 -3.95
CA ASP A 132 -15.49 -21.90 -2.69
C ASP A 132 -14.81 -21.02 -1.62
N GLN A 133 -13.77 -20.28 -2.00
CA GLN A 133 -13.01 -19.38 -1.13
C GLN A 133 -12.99 -17.96 -1.71
N ASP A 134 -12.77 -16.98 -0.82
CA ASP A 134 -12.81 -15.57 -1.19
C ASP A 134 -11.67 -15.19 -2.14
N ASN A 135 -12.01 -14.34 -3.10
CA ASN A 135 -11.05 -13.70 -3.99
C ASN A 135 -10.19 -12.67 -3.25
N LYS A 136 -9.03 -12.36 -3.82
CA LYS A 136 -8.14 -11.34 -3.29
C LYS A 136 -8.57 -9.96 -3.76
N ILE A 137 -8.77 -9.01 -2.85
CA ILE A 137 -8.85 -7.59 -3.22
C ILE A 137 -7.46 -6.97 -3.14
N ILE A 138 -7.06 -6.28 -4.21
CA ILE A 138 -5.77 -5.57 -4.28
C ILE A 138 -5.97 -4.12 -4.72
N PRO A 139 -5.11 -3.19 -4.30
CA PRO A 139 -5.07 -1.86 -4.89
C PRO A 139 -4.48 -1.90 -6.30
N ASP A 140 -4.87 -0.94 -7.14
CA ASP A 140 -4.35 -0.71 -8.48
C ASP A 140 -2.82 -0.69 -8.48
N PRO A 141 -2.16 -1.65 -9.16
CA PRO A 141 -0.71 -1.78 -9.13
C PRO A 141 0.00 -0.62 -9.84
N SER A 142 -0.69 0.12 -10.72
CA SER A 142 -0.16 1.31 -11.39
C SER A 142 -0.27 2.58 -10.56
N HIS A 143 -0.99 2.53 -9.43
CA HIS A 143 -1.22 3.69 -8.61
C HIS A 143 0.05 4.14 -7.88
N ILE A 144 0.25 5.45 -7.77
CA ILE A 144 1.48 6.06 -7.25
C ILE A 144 1.88 5.56 -5.85
N MET A 145 0.90 5.32 -4.97
CA MET A 145 1.11 4.79 -3.61
C MET A 145 1.42 3.28 -3.56
N GLU A 146 1.17 2.56 -4.67
CA GLU A 146 1.56 1.16 -4.83
C GLU A 146 2.92 1.06 -5.55
N VAL A 147 3.23 2.00 -6.44
CA VAL A 147 4.50 2.09 -7.17
C VAL A 147 5.64 2.65 -6.30
N TYR A 148 5.36 3.61 -5.41
CA TYR A 148 6.36 4.24 -4.54
C TYR A 148 5.94 4.17 -3.07
N ALA A 149 6.90 3.96 -2.18
CA ALA A 149 6.66 3.99 -0.73
C ALA A 149 7.02 5.35 -0.13
N LYS A 150 6.15 5.88 0.73
CA LYS A 150 6.39 7.15 1.45
C LYS A 150 7.69 7.09 2.27
N GLN A 151 7.98 5.96 2.89
CA GLN A 151 9.17 5.74 3.69
C GLN A 151 10.45 5.87 2.84
N ASP A 152 10.49 5.25 1.66
CA ASP A 152 11.66 5.33 0.77
C ASP A 152 11.90 6.73 0.21
N ILE A 153 10.83 7.52 0.07
CA ILE A 153 10.91 8.93 -0.32
C ILE A 153 11.46 9.79 0.83
N ALA A 154 11.16 9.43 2.08
CA ALA A 154 11.55 10.20 3.26
C ALA A 154 12.97 9.88 3.76
N ILE A 155 13.44 8.64 3.56
CA ILE A 155 14.74 8.18 4.05
C ILE A 155 15.86 8.65 3.11
N ASN A 156 16.85 9.34 3.69
CA ASN A 156 18.07 9.79 3.04
C ASN A 156 17.78 10.50 1.70
N ALA A 157 16.75 11.34 1.70
CA ALA A 157 16.04 11.81 0.50
C ALA A 157 16.86 12.80 -0.34
N TYR A 158 17.79 13.50 0.29
CA TYR A 158 18.50 14.64 -0.29
C TYR A 158 20.01 14.53 -0.11
N ASN A 159 20.77 15.02 -1.10
CA ASN A 159 22.22 15.13 -1.02
C ASN A 159 22.62 16.60 -0.81
N PRO A 160 22.92 17.01 0.44
CA PRO A 160 23.24 18.41 0.74
C PRO A 160 24.57 18.88 0.14
N ALA A 161 25.48 17.96 -0.21
CA ALA A 161 26.76 18.33 -0.83
C ALA A 161 26.61 18.79 -2.29
N THR A 162 25.57 18.31 -2.97
CA THR A 162 25.29 18.62 -4.39
C THR A 162 24.04 19.46 -4.58
N GLY A 163 23.20 19.59 -3.55
CA GLY A 163 21.93 20.30 -3.64
C GLY A 163 20.90 19.56 -4.49
N THR A 164 20.92 18.22 -4.49
CA THR A 164 20.07 17.40 -5.37
C THR A 164 19.28 16.34 -4.61
N TRP A 165 18.06 16.08 -5.08
CA TRP A 165 17.24 14.96 -4.64
C TRP A 165 17.82 13.63 -5.11
N LYS A 166 17.77 12.61 -4.25
CA LYS A 166 18.12 11.26 -4.67
C LYS A 166 17.01 10.68 -5.56
N PRO A 167 17.33 9.77 -6.50
CA PRO A 167 16.33 9.14 -7.35
C PRO A 167 15.23 8.45 -6.54
N LEU A 168 14.00 8.48 -7.05
CA LEU A 168 12.91 7.67 -6.52
C LEU A 168 13.25 6.18 -6.64
N LYS A 169 12.74 5.39 -5.71
CA LYS A 169 12.83 3.94 -5.72
C LYS A 169 11.43 3.37 -5.83
N TYR A 170 11.26 2.40 -6.73
CA TYR A 170 10.03 1.63 -6.73
C TYR A 170 9.88 0.88 -5.41
N ARG A 171 8.65 0.80 -4.96
CA ARG A 171 8.26 -0.04 -3.85
C ARG A 171 8.44 -1.49 -4.26
N THR A 172 9.45 -2.12 -3.72
CA THR A 172 9.57 -3.57 -3.72
C THR A 172 8.73 -4.07 -2.56
N GLY A 173 7.61 -4.73 -2.86
CA GLY A 173 6.64 -5.15 -1.86
C GLY A 173 7.11 -6.32 -0.98
N THR A 174 6.23 -6.66 -0.04
CA THR A 174 6.25 -7.76 0.94
C THR A 174 6.25 -9.17 0.33
N THR A 175 6.44 -9.31 -0.99
CA THR A 175 6.48 -10.59 -1.69
C THR A 175 7.65 -11.44 -1.23
N GLU A 176 8.80 -10.82 -0.95
CA GLU A 176 9.94 -11.53 -0.35
C GLU A 176 9.62 -12.09 1.05
N ASP A 177 8.71 -11.44 1.79
CA ASP A 177 8.27 -11.89 3.11
C ASP A 177 7.19 -12.99 3.07
N ARG A 178 6.46 -13.09 1.95
CA ARG A 178 5.41 -14.10 1.70
C ARG A 178 6.01 -15.37 1.10
N THR A 179 6.86 -16.02 1.89
CA THR A 179 7.45 -17.33 1.55
C THR A 179 6.49 -18.48 1.90
N ASP A 180 6.74 -19.67 1.36
CA ASP A 180 6.00 -20.88 1.78
C ASP A 180 6.09 -21.10 3.29
N ASP A 181 7.24 -20.76 3.89
CA ASP A 181 7.44 -20.84 5.34
C ASP A 181 6.61 -19.82 6.10
N SER A 182 6.45 -18.60 5.59
CA SER A 182 5.58 -17.61 6.22
C SER A 182 4.12 -18.06 6.16
N ILE A 183 3.66 -18.60 5.02
CA ILE A 183 2.31 -19.14 4.85
C ILE A 183 2.08 -20.32 5.81
N ARG A 184 3.05 -21.25 5.89
CA ARG A 184 3.02 -22.37 6.85
C ARG A 184 2.94 -21.88 8.29
N THR A 185 3.71 -20.85 8.63
CA THR A 185 3.77 -20.29 9.98
C THR A 185 2.43 -19.67 10.37
N ILE A 186 1.83 -18.86 9.50
CA ILE A 186 0.50 -18.25 9.72
C ILE A 186 -0.56 -19.35 9.87
N ARG A 187 -0.59 -20.32 8.94
CA ARG A 187 -1.52 -21.47 9.01
C ARG A 187 -1.40 -22.21 10.34
N ASN A 188 -0.18 -22.55 10.74
CA ASN A 188 0.06 -23.28 11.99
C ASN A 188 -0.32 -22.44 13.21
N GLY A 189 -0.15 -21.12 13.16
CA GLY A 189 -0.60 -20.18 14.19
C GLY A 189 -2.12 -20.16 14.34
N HIS A 190 -2.87 -20.16 13.24
CA HIS A 190 -4.34 -20.29 13.29
C HIS A 190 -4.79 -21.65 13.84
N LEU A 191 -4.12 -22.74 13.43
CA LEU A 191 -4.41 -24.07 13.95
C LEU A 191 -4.11 -24.18 15.45
N SER A 192 -2.98 -23.67 15.94
CA SER A 192 -2.68 -23.73 17.37
C SER A 192 -3.56 -22.78 18.18
N GLY A 193 -3.83 -21.57 17.68
CA GLY A 193 -4.68 -20.59 18.34
C GLY A 193 -6.11 -21.07 18.55
N SER A 194 -6.62 -21.92 17.65
CA SER A 194 -7.98 -22.47 17.73
C SER A 194 -8.11 -23.75 18.56
N ASP A 195 -7.03 -24.30 19.13
CA ASP A 195 -7.11 -25.54 19.92
C ASP A 195 -8.00 -25.38 21.16
N ASN A 196 -8.08 -24.17 21.73
CA ASN A 196 -8.93 -23.85 22.88
C ASN A 196 -10.38 -23.49 22.50
N MET A 197 -10.74 -23.52 21.21
CA MET A 197 -12.08 -23.18 20.74
C MET A 197 -13.04 -24.38 20.78
N PHE A 198 -12.57 -25.55 21.22
CA PHE A 198 -13.37 -26.75 21.39
C PHE A 198 -13.76 -26.99 22.85
N ASN A 199 -15.05 -27.21 23.10
CA ASN A 199 -15.59 -27.66 24.38
C ASN A 199 -16.52 -28.87 24.15
N GLU A 200 -16.61 -29.77 25.13
CA GLU A 200 -17.51 -30.93 25.11
C GLU A 200 -18.99 -30.51 25.04
N ASP A 201 -19.34 -29.39 25.67
CA ASP A 201 -20.71 -28.85 25.70
C ASP A 201 -21.07 -27.98 24.48
N MET A 202 -20.15 -27.83 23.51
CA MET A 202 -20.40 -27.00 22.33
C MET A 202 -21.45 -27.65 21.41
N PRO A 203 -22.41 -26.88 20.86
CA PRO A 203 -23.35 -27.38 19.87
C PRO A 203 -22.65 -28.07 18.69
N ALA A 204 -23.21 -29.19 18.23
CA ALA A 204 -22.59 -30.01 17.18
C ALA A 204 -22.34 -29.22 15.89
N GLU A 205 -23.25 -28.32 15.51
CA GLU A 205 -23.12 -27.47 14.33
C GLU A 205 -21.93 -26.51 14.43
N MET A 206 -21.79 -25.83 15.57
CA MET A 206 -20.64 -24.94 15.82
C MET A 206 -19.33 -25.73 15.83
N LYS A 207 -19.32 -26.92 16.44
CA LYS A 207 -18.15 -27.81 16.41
C LYS A 207 -17.77 -28.19 14.99
N GLN A 208 -18.75 -28.48 14.14
CA GLN A 208 -18.51 -28.83 12.74
C GLN A 208 -17.92 -27.64 11.97
N GLU A 209 -18.42 -26.43 12.18
CA GLU A 209 -17.89 -25.21 11.55
C GLU A 209 -16.38 -25.02 11.83
N TRP A 210 -15.95 -25.23 13.09
CA TRP A 210 -14.54 -25.20 13.46
C TRP A 210 -13.71 -26.32 12.84
N LEU A 211 -14.27 -27.52 12.72
CA LEU A 211 -13.58 -28.65 12.08
C LEU A 211 -13.38 -28.39 10.58
N ASP A 212 -14.41 -27.89 9.90
CA ASP A 212 -14.38 -27.57 8.48
C ASP A 212 -13.39 -26.45 8.19
N TRP A 213 -13.40 -25.37 8.99
CA TRP A 213 -12.44 -24.28 8.85
C TRP A 213 -10.98 -24.75 9.07
N ARG A 214 -10.72 -25.56 10.10
CA ARG A 214 -9.38 -26.13 10.34
C ARG A 214 -8.97 -27.07 9.21
N GLN A 215 -9.91 -27.76 8.57
CA GLN A 215 -9.64 -28.60 7.41
C GLN A 215 -9.21 -27.74 6.22
N LYS A 216 -9.95 -26.68 5.89
CA LYS A 216 -9.57 -25.70 4.85
C LYS A 216 -8.16 -25.13 5.08
N LEU A 217 -7.80 -24.81 6.33
CA LEU A 217 -6.44 -24.38 6.66
C LEU A 217 -5.37 -25.43 6.31
N ARG A 218 -5.64 -26.71 6.58
CA ARG A 218 -4.69 -27.80 6.28
C ARG A 218 -4.56 -28.06 4.78
N ASP A 219 -5.64 -27.84 4.04
CA ASP A 219 -5.71 -28.08 2.60
C ASP A 219 -5.11 -26.94 1.77
N LEU A 220 -4.90 -25.75 2.38
CA LEU A 220 -4.27 -24.58 1.74
C LEU A 220 -3.07 -24.90 0.82
N PRO A 221 -2.06 -25.71 1.21
CA PRO A 221 -0.91 -25.97 0.34
C PRO A 221 -1.26 -26.74 -0.94
N ALA A 222 -2.31 -27.54 -0.94
CA ALA A 222 -2.76 -28.28 -2.11
C ALA A 222 -3.72 -27.43 -2.95
N ASP A 223 -4.69 -26.80 -2.28
CA ASP A 223 -5.75 -26.01 -2.90
C ASP A 223 -5.24 -24.72 -3.56
N TRP A 224 -4.14 -24.17 -3.06
CA TRP A 224 -3.54 -22.92 -3.53
C TRP A 224 -2.16 -23.12 -4.17
N ALA A 225 -1.79 -24.35 -4.55
CA ALA A 225 -0.45 -24.69 -5.02
C ALA A 225 0.03 -23.86 -6.22
N ASP A 226 -0.89 -23.46 -7.11
CA ASP A 226 -0.60 -22.71 -8.33
C ASP A 226 -0.77 -21.19 -8.15
N VAL A 227 -1.12 -20.72 -6.94
CA VAL A 227 -1.37 -19.30 -6.66
C VAL A 227 -0.13 -18.69 -5.99
N PRO A 228 0.38 -17.54 -6.47
CA PRO A 228 1.48 -16.87 -5.78
C PRO A 228 1.11 -16.50 -4.34
N ASN A 229 2.04 -16.71 -3.40
CA ASN A 229 1.78 -16.59 -1.95
C ASN A 229 1.18 -15.24 -1.48
N GLU A 230 1.44 -14.15 -2.21
CA GLU A 230 0.87 -12.83 -1.88
C GLU A 230 -0.64 -12.76 -2.09
N PHE A 231 -1.18 -13.61 -2.97
CA PHE A 231 -2.59 -13.69 -3.32
C PHE A 231 -3.37 -14.72 -2.49
N ILE A 232 -2.69 -15.59 -1.73
CA ILE A 232 -3.36 -16.53 -0.83
C ILE A 232 -4.21 -15.78 0.20
N VAL A 233 -5.51 -16.11 0.20
CA VAL A 233 -6.49 -15.64 1.18
C VAL A 233 -6.76 -16.76 2.18
N PHE A 234 -6.51 -16.51 3.46
CA PHE A 234 -6.79 -17.50 4.50
C PHE A 234 -8.30 -17.62 4.74
N PRO A 235 -8.84 -18.83 4.99
CA PRO A 235 -10.25 -19.03 5.27
C PRO A 235 -10.66 -18.28 6.54
N ARG A 236 -11.89 -17.80 6.56
CA ARG A 236 -12.42 -17.00 7.68
C ARG A 236 -12.67 -17.86 8.91
N GLU A 237 -12.15 -17.43 10.04
CA GLU A 237 -12.38 -18.08 11.33
C GLU A 237 -13.87 -17.96 11.75
N PRO A 238 -14.48 -19.06 12.26
CA PRO A 238 -15.86 -19.05 12.74
C PRO A 238 -16.15 -17.94 13.76
N GLY A 239 -17.32 -17.31 13.67
CA GLY A 239 -17.78 -16.30 14.63
C GLY A 239 -17.11 -14.91 14.56
N THR A 240 -16.17 -14.70 13.63
CA THR A 240 -15.62 -13.36 13.37
C THR A 240 -16.67 -12.46 12.69
N ILE A 241 -16.73 -11.16 13.02
CA ILE A 241 -17.63 -10.19 12.36
C ILE A 241 -17.04 -9.81 10.98
N GLU A 242 -17.88 -9.63 9.97
CA GLU A 242 -17.46 -9.25 8.61
C GLU A 242 -16.82 -7.88 8.56
N ASN A 243 -15.53 -7.87 8.22
CA ASN A 243 -14.80 -6.69 7.75
C ASN A 243 -14.10 -6.98 6.40
N ARG A 244 -14.56 -8.00 5.66
CA ARG A 244 -14.10 -8.27 4.29
C ARG A 244 -14.97 -7.48 3.33
N TYR A 245 -14.40 -7.11 2.20
CA TYR A 245 -15.16 -6.50 1.11
C TYR A 245 -16.25 -7.46 0.63
N SER A 246 -17.44 -6.94 0.37
CA SER A 246 -18.55 -7.67 -0.24
C SER A 246 -19.16 -6.86 -1.37
N GLU A 247 -19.72 -7.55 -2.37
CA GLU A 247 -20.37 -6.88 -3.51
C GLU A 247 -21.51 -5.94 -3.08
N ASP A 248 -22.20 -6.28 -1.99
CA ASP A 248 -23.35 -5.50 -1.52
C ASP A 248 -22.92 -4.24 -0.76
N SER A 249 -21.88 -4.34 0.10
CA SER A 249 -21.41 -3.22 0.92
C SER A 249 -20.40 -2.31 0.24
N ASP A 250 -19.60 -2.83 -0.69
CA ASP A 250 -18.40 -2.16 -1.21
C ASP A 250 -18.42 -1.97 -2.73
N LYS A 251 -19.61 -2.02 -3.35
CA LYS A 251 -19.81 -1.80 -4.80
C LYS A 251 -19.23 -0.49 -5.34
N ASP A 252 -19.09 0.53 -4.49
CA ASP A 252 -18.60 1.85 -4.88
C ASP A 252 -17.09 2.02 -4.60
N ASP A 253 -16.50 1.09 -3.83
CA ASP A 253 -15.09 1.12 -3.41
C ASP A 253 -14.23 0.06 -4.14
N VAL A 254 -14.84 -1.04 -4.58
CA VAL A 254 -14.18 -2.16 -5.26
C VAL A 254 -14.71 -2.33 -6.68
N VAL A 255 -13.79 -2.45 -7.62
CA VAL A 255 -14.06 -2.86 -9.00
C VAL A 255 -14.07 -4.39 -9.04
N TRP A 256 -15.28 -4.95 -9.01
CA TRP A 256 -15.55 -6.38 -9.12
C TRP A 256 -15.24 -6.91 -10.51
N ILE A 257 -14.90 -8.20 -10.63
CA ILE A 257 -14.50 -8.80 -11.92
C ILE A 257 -15.55 -8.56 -13.01
N LYS A 258 -16.82 -8.70 -12.66
CA LYS A 258 -17.97 -8.51 -13.58
C LYS A 258 -18.12 -7.07 -14.08
N ASP A 259 -17.58 -6.09 -13.36
CA ASP A 259 -17.76 -4.66 -13.60
C ASP A 259 -16.49 -3.99 -14.18
N ARG A 260 -15.41 -4.76 -14.40
CA ARG A 260 -14.15 -4.24 -14.95
C ARG A 260 -14.31 -3.68 -16.36
N SER A 261 -13.75 -2.51 -16.60
CA SER A 261 -13.52 -1.96 -17.93
C SER A 261 -12.20 -2.47 -18.54
N ASP A 262 -12.00 -2.22 -19.84
CA ASP A 262 -10.71 -2.51 -20.52
C ASP A 262 -9.53 -1.80 -19.86
N ALA A 263 -9.73 -0.58 -19.36
CA ALA A 263 -8.70 0.18 -18.65
C ALA A 263 -8.36 -0.45 -17.29
N ASP A 264 -9.34 -1.03 -16.60
CA ASP A 264 -9.13 -1.74 -15.33
C ASP A 264 -8.36 -3.05 -15.57
N ALA A 265 -8.69 -3.77 -16.65
CA ALA A 265 -7.96 -4.96 -17.06
C ALA A 265 -6.51 -4.64 -17.45
N ASP A 266 -6.28 -3.54 -18.18
CA ASP A 266 -4.94 -3.08 -18.55
C ASP A 266 -4.08 -2.72 -17.33
N ALA A 267 -4.66 -2.07 -16.31
CA ALA A 267 -3.95 -1.75 -15.08
C ALA A 267 -3.42 -3.01 -14.38
N LEU A 268 -4.20 -4.10 -14.42
CA LEU A 268 -3.88 -5.35 -13.76
C LEU A 268 -2.81 -6.20 -14.48
N LYS A 269 -2.45 -5.90 -15.73
CA LYS A 269 -1.39 -6.61 -16.48
C LYS A 269 0.01 -6.57 -15.84
N GLN A 270 0.20 -5.74 -14.81
CA GLN A 270 1.41 -5.75 -13.98
C GLN A 270 1.48 -6.96 -13.02
N ILE A 271 0.40 -7.73 -12.89
CA ILE A 271 0.37 -8.92 -12.05
C ILE A 271 0.55 -10.13 -12.95
N GLU A 272 1.64 -10.86 -12.72
CA GLU A 272 1.91 -12.09 -13.45
C GLU A 272 1.44 -13.33 -12.67
N ASN A 273 1.33 -14.45 -13.38
CA ASN A 273 1.07 -15.77 -12.81
C ASN A 273 -0.27 -15.90 -12.09
N ILE A 274 -1.28 -15.13 -12.53
CA ILE A 274 -2.69 -15.34 -12.17
C ILE A 274 -3.51 -15.42 -13.44
N ALA A 275 -4.25 -16.53 -13.58
CA ALA A 275 -4.94 -16.91 -14.82
C ALA A 275 -5.96 -15.88 -15.33
N ASN A 276 -6.51 -15.03 -14.45
CA ASN A 276 -7.59 -14.09 -14.77
C ASN A 276 -7.13 -12.61 -14.74
N VAL A 277 -5.81 -12.41 -14.85
CA VAL A 277 -5.17 -11.10 -14.73
C VAL A 277 -4.21 -10.78 -15.90
N GLY A 278 -3.95 -11.75 -16.79
CA GLY A 278 -3.14 -11.58 -18.00
C GLY A 278 -3.78 -12.19 -19.24
#